data_AF-A0A367FW44-F1
#
_entry.id   AF-A0A367FW44-F1
#
_cell.length_a   1.000
_cell.length_b   1.000
_cell.length_c   1.000
_cell.angle_alpha   90.00
_cell.angle_beta   90.00
_cell.angle_gamma   90.00
#
_symmetry.space_group_name_H-M   'P 1'
#
loop_
_entity.id
_entity.type
_entity.pdbx_description
1 polymer ?
#
loop_
_entity_poly.entity_id
_entity_poly.type
_entity_poly.pdbx_seq_one_letter_code
_entity_poly.pdbx_strand_id
1 'polypeptide(L)'
;MEVYTGYGDKGMTDLSHTKNVSKSDDRICLMGSVEELMSHIGLVRVLVDDVDVVRMLEKISETLKKIIDGVSDPYNREFKVSEDRTELLEEEIGRMKEIFSGERLPILPGDSRVAAEIDVTRAVARRAERELALVSVKFGSDTGAKKYMNRLSDYFYVLARYVDVAKIEEKKTDISGSVQKSVKAETAGIEANVGVEAVGTVGSSADVAAGTSAVDVRAQDSQMVQKRDVQAFDVQNGTVTTAVGGNTAMAQNDSIAANTAMIQEVLKRMGIQGRITLDSAKRLIEKIEQEALRRNKPSVIAVCSPDGNPVAVHVMDGSFLVSFDMAVKKAYTSVAVKMSTMELSRLTQPGQTFYGLGKMSDNIVIFGGGVPLKVGDTIIGGLGISGGTGEEDNSLAEYGLQVLNEVL
;
A
#
# COMPACT_ATOMS: atom_id res chain seq x y z
N MET A 1 27.95 -31.78 -19.35
CA MET A 1 28.17 -31.48 -17.92
C MET A 1 26.99 -32.05 -17.17
N GLU A 2 27.20 -33.00 -16.27
CA GLU A 2 26.10 -33.50 -15.45
C GLU A 2 25.71 -32.43 -14.43
N VAL A 3 24.41 -32.12 -14.34
CA VAL A 3 23.88 -31.05 -13.50
C VAL A 3 23.63 -31.54 -12.06
N TYR A 4 23.35 -32.84 -11.88
CA TYR A 4 23.15 -33.45 -10.56
C TYR A 4 24.41 -34.22 -10.14
N THR A 5 24.82 -34.05 -8.88
CA THR A 5 26.02 -34.71 -8.33
C THR A 5 25.72 -35.61 -7.14
N GLY A 6 24.49 -35.57 -6.59
CA GLY A 6 24.10 -36.24 -5.34
C GLY A 6 24.72 -35.65 -4.07
N TYR A 7 25.70 -34.73 -4.18
CA TYR A 7 26.38 -34.13 -3.03
C TYR A 7 25.41 -33.42 -2.06
N GLY A 8 24.39 -32.75 -2.62
CA GLY A 8 23.44 -31.96 -1.86
C GLY A 8 22.28 -32.73 -1.21
N ASP A 9 22.23 -34.06 -1.35
CA ASP A 9 21.09 -34.89 -0.88
C ASP A 9 20.98 -34.92 0.65
N LYS A 10 22.09 -34.65 1.35
CA LYS A 10 22.14 -34.53 2.81
C LYS A 10 21.75 -33.14 3.32
N GLY A 11 21.27 -32.27 2.44
CA GLY A 11 20.89 -30.89 2.80
C GLY A 11 22.08 -29.92 2.92
N MET A 12 23.24 -30.29 2.39
CA MET A 12 24.47 -29.48 2.46
C MET A 12 24.85 -28.94 1.06
N THR A 13 25.65 -27.89 1.04
CA THR A 13 26.20 -27.25 -0.17
C THR A 13 27.53 -26.55 0.17
N ASP A 14 28.18 -25.96 -0.82
CA ASP A 14 29.42 -25.19 -0.63
C ASP A 14 29.23 -23.72 -1.01
N LEU A 15 29.96 -22.85 -0.31
CA LEU A 15 30.28 -21.49 -0.72
C LEU A 15 31.73 -21.43 -1.22
N SER A 16 32.17 -20.28 -1.73
CA SER A 16 33.52 -20.08 -2.29
C SER A 16 34.63 -20.53 -1.31
N HIS A 17 34.54 -20.10 -0.05
CA HIS A 17 35.55 -20.38 0.97
C HIS A 17 35.04 -21.27 2.12
N THR A 18 33.77 -21.66 2.12
CA THR A 18 33.17 -22.46 3.20
C THR A 18 32.57 -23.73 2.62
N LYS A 19 33.07 -24.89 3.07
CA LYS A 19 32.59 -26.21 2.63
C LYS A 19 31.55 -26.77 3.59
N ASN A 20 30.66 -27.64 3.10
CA ASN A 20 29.60 -28.27 3.91
C ASN A 20 28.75 -27.26 4.71
N VAL A 21 28.22 -26.25 4.01
CA VAL A 21 27.25 -25.29 4.54
C VAL A 21 25.85 -25.89 4.44
N SER A 22 25.02 -25.73 5.47
CA SER A 22 23.61 -26.14 5.41
C SER A 22 22.88 -25.34 4.33
N LYS A 23 21.99 -25.98 3.57
CA LYS A 23 21.10 -25.28 2.62
C LYS A 23 20.15 -24.30 3.30
N SER A 24 20.00 -24.38 4.63
CA SER A 24 19.23 -23.43 5.44
C SER A 24 20.08 -22.30 6.05
N ASP A 25 21.38 -22.21 5.74
CA ASP A 25 22.23 -21.08 6.13
C ASP A 25 21.67 -19.78 5.51
N ASP A 26 21.66 -18.68 6.28
CA ASP A 26 21.05 -17.42 5.86
C ASP A 26 21.65 -16.88 4.55
N ARG A 27 22.94 -17.14 4.28
CA ARG A 27 23.61 -16.76 3.04
C ARG A 27 23.07 -17.54 1.85
N ILE A 28 22.84 -18.84 2.02
CA ILE A 28 22.27 -19.70 0.98
C ILE A 28 20.81 -19.32 0.69
N CYS A 29 20.03 -19.06 1.75
CA CYS A 29 18.65 -18.58 1.62
C CYS A 29 18.59 -17.27 0.82
N LEU A 30 19.45 -16.29 1.16
CA LEU A 30 19.55 -15.04 0.43
C LEU A 30 19.92 -15.24 -1.04
N MET A 31 20.93 -16.07 -1.32
CA MET A 31 21.32 -16.38 -2.70
C MET A 31 20.13 -16.94 -3.49
N GLY A 32 19.38 -17.88 -2.89
CA GLY A 32 18.18 -18.44 -3.50
C GLY A 32 17.08 -17.39 -3.75
N SER A 33 16.82 -16.49 -2.80
CA SER A 33 15.84 -15.41 -3.01
C SER A 33 16.27 -14.41 -4.09
N VAL A 34 17.56 -14.15 -4.23
CA VAL A 34 18.08 -13.28 -5.31
C VAL A 34 18.01 -14.01 -6.67
N GLU A 35 18.25 -15.32 -6.72
CA GLU A 35 18.04 -16.14 -7.93
C GLU A 35 16.57 -16.19 -8.36
N GLU A 36 15.65 -16.30 -7.40
CA GLU A 36 14.21 -16.19 -7.65
C GLU A 36 13.84 -14.80 -8.18
N LEU A 37 14.40 -13.73 -7.59
CA LEU A 37 14.22 -12.36 -8.10
C LEU A 37 14.70 -12.22 -9.55
N MET A 38 15.90 -12.73 -9.87
CA MET A 38 16.43 -12.73 -11.23
C MET A 38 15.54 -13.51 -12.20
N SER A 39 14.90 -14.58 -11.73
CA SER A 39 13.94 -15.37 -12.53
C SER A 39 12.68 -14.56 -12.86
N HIS A 40 12.12 -13.83 -11.88
CA HIS A 40 11.01 -12.90 -12.11
C HIS A 40 11.39 -11.75 -13.04
N ILE A 41 12.59 -11.19 -12.89
CA ILE A 41 13.12 -10.18 -13.82
C ILE A 41 13.20 -10.74 -15.25
N GLY A 42 13.65 -12.00 -15.40
CA GLY A 42 13.67 -12.70 -16.67
C GLY A 42 12.27 -12.81 -17.30
N LEU A 43 11.24 -13.06 -16.50
CA LEU A 43 9.85 -13.08 -16.95
C LEU A 43 9.34 -11.68 -17.34
N VAL A 44 9.64 -10.65 -16.56
CA VAL A 44 9.29 -9.26 -16.92
C VAL A 44 9.95 -8.85 -18.24
N ARG A 45 11.21 -9.22 -18.47
CA ARG A 45 11.95 -8.89 -19.70
C ARG A 45 11.28 -9.44 -20.97
N VAL A 46 10.58 -10.57 -20.90
CA VAL A 46 9.86 -11.12 -22.07
C VAL A 46 8.45 -10.56 -22.23
N LEU A 47 7.97 -9.78 -21.26
CA LEU A 47 6.63 -9.19 -21.24
C LEU A 47 6.61 -7.68 -21.54
N VAL A 48 7.78 -7.03 -21.56
CA VAL A 48 7.94 -5.60 -21.80
C VAL A 48 8.57 -5.37 -23.16
N ASP A 49 7.98 -4.46 -23.93
CA ASP A 49 8.46 -4.11 -25.28
C ASP A 49 9.47 -2.95 -25.30
N ASP A 50 9.53 -2.17 -24.22
CA ASP A 50 10.47 -1.03 -24.08
C ASP A 50 11.93 -1.54 -23.96
N VAL A 51 12.73 -1.23 -25.00
CA VAL A 51 14.13 -1.67 -25.13
C VAL A 51 15.01 -1.12 -24.02
N ASP A 52 14.77 0.10 -23.56
CA ASP A 52 15.58 0.73 -22.52
C ASP A 52 15.27 0.11 -21.16
N VAL A 53 14.00 -0.22 -20.90
CA VAL A 53 13.62 -1.02 -19.72
C VAL A 53 14.29 -2.39 -19.75
N VAL A 54 14.24 -3.11 -20.89
CA VAL A 54 14.87 -4.44 -21.00
C VAL A 54 16.38 -4.37 -20.71
N ARG A 55 17.09 -3.37 -21.25
CA ARG A 55 18.52 -3.12 -20.96
C ARG A 55 18.76 -2.80 -19.49
N MET A 56 17.86 -2.05 -18.85
CA MET A 56 17.98 -1.75 -17.43
C MET A 56 17.80 -3.02 -16.58
N LEU A 57 16.84 -3.87 -16.91
CA LEU A 57 16.60 -5.15 -16.24
C LEU A 57 17.80 -6.12 -16.39
N GLU A 58 18.52 -6.07 -17.51
CA GLU A 58 19.78 -6.80 -17.69
C GLU A 58 20.87 -6.29 -16.73
N LYS A 59 21.09 -4.98 -16.67
CA LYS A 59 22.05 -4.36 -15.74
C LYS A 59 21.71 -4.65 -14.27
N ILE A 60 20.42 -4.70 -13.94
CA ILE A 60 19.94 -5.09 -12.62
C ILE A 60 20.34 -6.54 -12.33
N SER A 61 20.09 -7.46 -13.26
CA SER A 61 20.45 -8.87 -13.11
C SER A 61 21.95 -9.08 -12.93
N GLU A 62 22.79 -8.33 -13.67
CA GLU A 62 24.24 -8.32 -13.48
C GLU A 62 24.64 -7.86 -12.08
N THR A 63 23.98 -6.82 -11.56
CA THR A 63 24.25 -6.29 -10.22
C THR A 63 23.78 -7.26 -9.12
N LEU A 64 22.65 -7.93 -9.30
CA LEU A 64 22.15 -8.96 -8.39
C LEU A 64 23.09 -10.17 -8.34
N LYS A 65 23.60 -10.62 -9.49
CA LYS A 65 24.63 -11.67 -9.54
C LYS A 65 25.89 -11.26 -8.77
N LYS A 66 26.32 -10.02 -8.92
CA LYS A 66 27.45 -9.47 -8.16
C LYS A 66 27.22 -9.50 -6.65
N ILE A 67 25.99 -9.23 -6.19
CA ILE A 67 25.61 -9.36 -4.77
C ILE A 67 25.72 -10.81 -4.29
N ILE A 68 25.22 -11.78 -5.07
CA ILE A 68 25.37 -13.22 -4.78
C ILE A 68 26.85 -13.60 -4.66
N ASP A 69 27.68 -13.18 -5.61
CA ASP A 69 29.11 -13.47 -5.62
C ASP A 69 29.80 -12.87 -4.38
N GLY A 70 29.42 -11.66 -3.96
CA GLY A 70 29.93 -11.02 -2.74
C GLY A 70 29.45 -11.66 -1.44
N VAL A 71 28.29 -12.30 -1.43
CA VAL A 71 27.81 -13.10 -0.28
C VAL A 71 28.56 -14.43 -0.19
N SER A 72 28.85 -15.05 -1.34
CA SER A 72 29.61 -16.30 -1.41
C SER A 72 31.11 -16.09 -1.10
N ASP A 73 31.68 -14.98 -1.58
CA ASP A 73 33.06 -14.56 -1.32
C ASP A 73 33.14 -13.13 -0.78
N PRO A 74 32.98 -12.95 0.55
CA PRO A 74 33.00 -11.62 1.18
C PRO A 74 34.41 -10.97 1.20
N TYR A 75 35.47 -11.73 0.88
CA TYR A 75 36.84 -11.22 0.91
C TYR A 75 37.23 -10.55 -0.41
N ASN A 76 36.57 -10.91 -1.51
CA ASN A 76 36.82 -10.29 -2.80
C ASN A 76 36.11 -8.93 -2.92
N ARG A 77 36.89 -7.85 -2.90
CA ARG A 77 36.38 -6.47 -3.01
C ARG A 77 35.77 -6.15 -4.38
N GLU A 78 36.11 -6.92 -5.42
CA GLU A 78 35.52 -6.72 -6.75
C GLU A 78 34.02 -6.92 -6.74
N PHE A 79 33.48 -7.73 -5.83
CA PHE A 79 32.04 -8.00 -5.68
C PHE A 79 31.28 -6.94 -4.88
N LYS A 80 31.95 -5.89 -4.39
CA LYS A 80 31.23 -4.76 -3.77
C LYS A 80 30.41 -3.99 -4.80
N VAL A 81 29.22 -3.57 -4.41
CA VAL A 81 28.33 -2.80 -5.28
C VAL A 81 28.74 -1.33 -5.20
N SER A 82 29.05 -0.72 -6.34
CA SER A 82 29.38 0.70 -6.40
C SER A 82 28.14 1.57 -6.23
N GLU A 83 28.32 2.79 -5.69
CA GLU A 83 27.21 3.73 -5.52
C GLU A 83 26.58 4.12 -6.87
N ASP A 84 27.37 4.19 -7.94
CA ASP A 84 26.92 4.44 -9.32
C ASP A 84 25.77 3.52 -9.76
N ARG A 85 25.72 2.27 -9.28
CA ARG A 85 24.63 1.35 -9.61
C ARG A 85 23.29 1.79 -9.00
N THR A 86 23.34 2.39 -7.81
CA THR A 86 22.17 2.96 -7.15
C THR A 86 21.74 4.25 -7.84
N GLU A 87 22.69 5.09 -8.24
CA GLU A 87 22.44 6.32 -8.99
C GLU A 87 21.73 6.02 -10.32
N LEU A 88 22.16 5.00 -11.06
CA LEU A 88 21.49 4.55 -12.29
C LEU A 88 20.02 4.17 -12.07
N LEU A 89 19.67 3.58 -10.91
CA LEU A 89 18.26 3.30 -10.58
C LEU A 89 17.48 4.59 -10.33
N GLU A 90 18.09 5.56 -9.64
CA GLU A 90 17.46 6.83 -9.30
C GLU A 90 17.24 7.71 -10.54
N GLU A 91 18.21 7.76 -11.45
CA GLU A 91 18.09 8.43 -12.75
C GLU A 91 16.95 7.84 -13.57
N GLU A 92 16.87 6.52 -13.64
CA GLU A 92 15.82 5.83 -14.39
C GLU A 92 14.43 5.98 -13.76
N ILE A 93 14.35 5.98 -12.43
CA ILE A 93 13.14 6.37 -11.69
C ILE A 93 12.74 7.81 -12.04
N GLY A 94 13.70 8.73 -12.10
CA GLY A 94 13.49 10.12 -12.50
C GLY A 94 12.90 10.24 -13.90
N ARG A 95 13.53 9.57 -14.88
CA ARG A 95 13.08 9.52 -16.28
C ARG A 95 11.64 9.03 -16.39
N MET A 96 11.31 7.89 -15.75
CA MET A 96 9.94 7.37 -15.77
C MET A 96 8.97 8.33 -15.07
N LYS A 97 9.41 8.99 -13.99
CA LYS A 97 8.57 9.91 -13.21
C LYS A 97 8.10 11.14 -14.00
N GLU A 98 8.93 11.67 -14.89
CA GLU A 98 8.60 12.84 -15.72
C GLU A 98 7.38 12.61 -16.62
N ILE A 99 7.15 11.35 -17.04
CA ILE A 99 6.05 10.95 -17.92
C ILE A 99 4.69 11.03 -17.21
N PHE A 100 4.65 10.91 -15.88
CA PHE A 100 3.39 10.98 -15.11
C PHE A 100 2.93 12.40 -14.75
N SER A 101 3.46 13.43 -15.41
CA SER A 101 3.26 14.83 -15.01
C SER A 101 1.78 15.26 -15.04
N GLY A 102 1.09 15.09 -13.91
CA GLY A 102 -0.25 15.64 -13.63
C GLY A 102 -1.24 14.68 -12.94
N GLU A 103 -1.04 13.36 -13.02
CA GLU A 103 -1.99 12.36 -12.48
C GLU A 103 -1.41 11.61 -11.26
N ARG A 104 -2.25 11.35 -10.25
CA ARG A 104 -1.86 10.52 -9.11
C ARG A 104 -1.63 9.09 -9.61
N LEU A 105 -0.40 8.59 -9.44
CA LEU A 105 -0.05 7.20 -9.75
C LEU A 105 -1.09 6.23 -9.16
N PRO A 106 -1.63 5.29 -9.97
CA PRO A 106 -2.48 4.23 -9.46
C PRO A 106 -1.79 3.49 -8.31
N ILE A 107 -2.46 3.46 -7.15
CA ILE A 107 -1.88 2.90 -5.92
C ILE A 107 -2.01 1.37 -5.93
N LEU A 108 -3.07 0.85 -6.55
CA LEU A 108 -3.36 -0.58 -6.55
C LEU A 108 -2.51 -1.30 -7.61
N PRO A 109 -1.86 -2.42 -7.25
CA PRO A 109 -1.13 -3.24 -8.20
C PRO A 109 -2.08 -3.96 -9.16
N GLY A 110 -1.71 -4.05 -10.44
CA GLY A 110 -2.26 -5.05 -11.36
C GLY A 110 -3.33 -4.60 -12.35
N ASP A 111 -3.30 -3.33 -12.81
CA ASP A 111 -4.17 -2.89 -13.91
C ASP A 111 -3.81 -3.56 -15.26
N SER A 112 -2.58 -4.06 -15.39
CA SER A 112 -2.15 -4.96 -16.47
C SER A 112 -1.44 -6.20 -15.96
N ARG A 113 -1.46 -7.29 -16.76
CA ARG A 113 -0.72 -8.53 -16.45
C ARG A 113 0.77 -8.28 -16.24
N VAL A 114 1.35 -7.34 -17.00
CA VAL A 114 2.78 -7.03 -16.93
C VAL A 114 3.10 -6.23 -15.68
N ALA A 115 2.29 -5.23 -15.34
CA ALA A 115 2.47 -4.49 -14.09
C ALA A 115 2.23 -5.36 -12.85
N ALA A 116 1.26 -6.27 -12.89
CA ALA A 116 1.05 -7.25 -11.82
C ALA A 116 2.31 -8.11 -11.59
N GLU A 117 2.93 -8.59 -12.66
CA GLU A 117 4.19 -9.36 -12.58
C GLU A 117 5.35 -8.52 -12.03
N ILE A 118 5.43 -7.23 -12.42
CA ILE A 118 6.42 -6.31 -11.88
C ILE A 118 6.19 -6.06 -10.39
N ASP A 119 4.94 -5.97 -9.92
CA ASP A 119 4.61 -5.83 -8.51
C ASP A 119 4.94 -7.09 -7.69
N VAL A 120 4.79 -8.29 -8.28
CA VAL A 120 5.30 -9.54 -7.70
C VAL A 120 6.83 -9.48 -7.60
N THR A 121 7.50 -9.08 -8.70
CA THR A 121 8.96 -8.89 -8.74
C THR A 121 9.43 -7.93 -7.63
N ARG A 122 8.70 -6.84 -7.41
CA ARG A 122 8.95 -5.89 -6.31
C ARG A 122 8.83 -6.54 -4.94
N ALA A 123 7.81 -7.37 -4.72
CA ALA A 123 7.61 -8.06 -3.44
C ALA A 123 8.76 -9.06 -3.16
N VAL A 124 9.22 -9.77 -4.18
CA VAL A 124 10.39 -10.66 -4.10
C VAL A 124 11.67 -9.86 -3.81
N ALA A 125 11.86 -8.70 -4.46
CA ALA A 125 12.99 -7.81 -4.18
C ALA A 125 13.03 -7.37 -2.70
N ARG A 126 11.88 -7.00 -2.13
CA ARG A 126 11.77 -6.64 -0.70
C ARG A 126 12.01 -7.84 0.23
N ARG A 127 11.71 -9.06 -0.20
CA ARG A 127 12.05 -10.27 0.58
C ARG A 127 13.56 -10.48 0.59
N ALA A 128 14.20 -10.46 -0.58
CA ALA A 128 15.65 -10.56 -0.70
C ALA A 128 16.37 -9.44 0.08
N GLU A 129 15.82 -8.22 0.11
CA GLU A 129 16.33 -7.12 0.93
C GLU A 129 16.34 -7.44 2.44
N ARG A 130 15.24 -8.01 2.97
CA ARG A 130 15.16 -8.41 4.40
C ARG A 130 16.17 -9.50 4.74
N GLU A 131 16.33 -10.46 3.85
CA GLU A 131 17.32 -11.53 4.01
C GLU A 131 18.75 -11.00 3.91
N LEU A 132 19.00 -10.04 3.01
CA LEU A 132 20.28 -9.34 2.93
C LEU A 132 20.59 -8.61 4.23
N ALA A 133 19.61 -7.89 4.79
CA ALA A 133 19.79 -7.21 6.08
C ALA A 133 20.13 -8.19 7.21
N LEU A 134 19.49 -9.37 7.24
CA LEU A 134 19.80 -10.43 8.21
C LEU A 134 21.23 -10.95 8.03
N VAL A 135 21.64 -11.26 6.80
CA VAL A 135 22.99 -11.70 6.47
C VAL A 135 24.03 -10.63 6.83
N SER A 136 23.73 -9.34 6.56
CA SER A 136 24.59 -8.22 6.93
C SER A 136 24.91 -8.17 8.42
N VAL A 137 23.92 -8.46 9.27
CA VAL A 137 24.09 -8.42 10.73
C VAL A 137 24.99 -9.56 11.20
N LYS A 138 24.84 -10.75 10.62
CA LYS A 138 25.56 -11.97 11.06
C LYS A 138 26.97 -12.08 10.48
N PHE A 139 27.15 -11.74 9.20
CA PHE A 139 28.37 -12.01 8.45
C PHE A 139 29.08 -10.74 7.96
N GLY A 140 28.46 -9.57 8.16
CA GLY A 140 28.85 -8.35 7.47
C GLY A 140 28.35 -8.35 6.03
N SER A 141 28.01 -7.17 5.51
CA SER A 141 27.76 -7.02 4.07
C SER A 141 28.21 -5.66 3.61
N ASP A 142 28.34 -5.53 2.29
CA ASP A 142 28.55 -4.26 1.64
C ASP A 142 27.35 -3.31 1.87
N THR A 143 27.64 -2.07 2.24
CA THR A 143 26.62 -1.02 2.42
C THR A 143 26.02 -0.61 1.08
N GLY A 144 26.80 -0.69 0.00
CA GLY A 144 26.33 -0.44 -1.36
C GLY A 144 25.20 -1.40 -1.74
N ALA A 145 25.37 -2.70 -1.50
CA ALA A 145 24.34 -3.70 -1.75
C ALA A 145 23.01 -3.42 -1.01
N LYS A 146 23.07 -2.97 0.25
CA LYS A 146 21.88 -2.61 1.03
C LYS A 146 21.14 -1.42 0.44
N LYS A 147 21.85 -0.33 0.10
CA LYS A 147 21.25 0.85 -0.56
C LYS A 147 20.62 0.46 -1.90
N TYR A 148 21.34 -0.34 -2.69
CA TYR A 148 20.89 -0.81 -4.00
C TYR A 148 19.59 -1.61 -3.91
N MET A 149 19.51 -2.61 -3.02
CA MET A 149 18.30 -3.44 -2.87
C MET A 149 17.08 -2.65 -2.42
N ASN A 150 17.25 -1.70 -1.49
CA ASN A 150 16.17 -0.81 -1.08
C ASN A 150 15.65 0.00 -2.29
N ARG A 151 16.57 0.63 -3.04
CA ARG A 151 16.22 1.45 -4.22
C ARG A 151 15.64 0.62 -5.37
N LEU A 152 16.07 -0.63 -5.52
CA LEU A 152 15.55 -1.54 -6.54
C LEU A 152 14.05 -1.81 -6.35
N SER A 153 13.58 -1.86 -5.10
CA SER A 153 12.14 -2.01 -4.83
C SER A 153 11.34 -0.76 -5.24
N ASP A 154 11.92 0.44 -5.11
CA ASP A 154 11.33 1.68 -5.61
C ASP A 154 11.29 1.71 -7.15
N TYR A 155 12.35 1.23 -7.80
CA TYR A 155 12.41 1.11 -9.26
C TYR A 155 11.28 0.24 -9.79
N PHE A 156 11.07 -0.96 -9.25
CA PHE A 156 9.97 -1.82 -9.69
C PHE A 156 8.60 -1.23 -9.39
N TYR A 157 8.45 -0.47 -8.30
CA TYR A 157 7.21 0.26 -8.02
C TYR A 157 6.89 1.24 -9.15
N VAL A 158 7.86 2.08 -9.52
CA VAL A 158 7.67 3.08 -10.58
C VAL A 158 7.49 2.40 -11.94
N LEU A 159 8.26 1.35 -12.23
CA LEU A 159 8.19 0.62 -13.49
C LEU A 159 6.81 -0.02 -13.69
N ALA A 160 6.21 -0.61 -12.66
CA ALA A 160 4.87 -1.19 -12.76
C ALA A 160 3.84 -0.14 -13.22
N ARG A 161 3.89 1.07 -12.63
CA ARG A 161 2.98 2.15 -13.01
C ARG A 161 3.30 2.74 -14.38
N TYR A 162 4.58 2.79 -14.74
CA TYR A 162 5.02 3.25 -16.06
C TYR A 162 4.42 2.38 -17.16
N VAL A 163 4.50 1.06 -16.99
CA VAL A 163 3.93 0.10 -17.93
C VAL A 163 2.40 0.19 -18.00
N ASP A 164 1.72 0.41 -16.88
CA ASP A 164 0.27 0.60 -16.88
C ASP A 164 -0.15 1.87 -17.64
N VAL A 165 0.55 2.99 -17.43
CA VAL A 165 0.26 4.25 -18.13
C VAL A 165 0.55 4.13 -19.62
N ALA A 166 1.69 3.56 -20.01
CA ALA A 166 2.02 3.34 -21.42
C ALA A 166 0.92 2.52 -22.14
N LYS A 167 0.38 1.49 -21.48
CA LYS A 167 -0.72 0.68 -22.03
C LYS A 167 -2.07 1.40 -22.05
N ILE A 168 -2.32 2.31 -21.13
CA ILE A 168 -3.52 3.16 -21.14
C ILE A 168 -3.45 4.15 -22.31
N GLU A 169 -2.28 4.72 -22.57
CA GLU A 169 -2.08 5.61 -23.72
C GLU A 169 -2.27 4.88 -25.04
N GLU A 170 -1.67 3.69 -25.22
CA GLU A 170 -1.89 2.82 -26.39
C GLU A 170 -3.38 2.50 -26.63
N LYS A 171 -4.13 2.16 -25.58
CA LYS A 171 -5.59 1.93 -25.69
C LYS A 171 -6.36 3.20 -26.08
N LYS A 172 -5.95 4.39 -25.59
CA LYS A 172 -6.59 5.66 -25.97
C LYS A 172 -6.33 6.01 -27.43
N THR A 173 -5.12 5.78 -27.96
CA THR A 173 -4.79 5.98 -29.38
C THR A 173 -5.48 4.96 -30.29
N ASP A 174 -5.63 3.70 -29.88
CA ASP A 174 -6.38 2.69 -30.64
C ASP A 174 -7.89 3.03 -30.72
N ILE A 175 -8.47 3.57 -29.65
CA ILE A 175 -9.86 4.05 -29.65
C ILE A 175 -10.00 5.30 -30.53
N SER A 176 -9.07 6.27 -30.47
CA SER A 176 -9.16 7.45 -31.34
C SER A 176 -8.94 7.12 -32.82
N GLY A 177 -8.07 6.14 -33.11
CA GLY A 177 -7.81 5.64 -34.47
C GLY A 177 -8.99 4.86 -35.06
N SER A 178 -9.66 4.04 -34.25
CA SER A 178 -10.88 3.32 -34.67
C SER A 178 -12.09 4.24 -34.84
N VAL A 179 -12.22 5.29 -34.01
CA VAL A 179 -13.23 6.35 -34.21
C VAL A 179 -12.96 7.14 -35.49
N GLN A 180 -11.71 7.55 -35.79
CA GLN A 180 -11.38 8.23 -37.05
C GLN A 180 -11.59 7.36 -38.31
N LYS A 181 -11.36 6.04 -38.21
CA LYS A 181 -11.62 5.10 -39.32
C LYS A 181 -13.12 4.92 -39.57
N SER A 182 -13.92 4.93 -38.51
CA SER A 182 -15.38 4.85 -38.58
C SER A 182 -15.99 6.13 -39.16
N VAL A 183 -15.50 7.30 -38.74
CA VAL A 183 -15.93 8.61 -39.26
C VAL A 183 -15.59 8.77 -40.75
N LYS A 184 -14.41 8.30 -41.20
CA LYS A 184 -14.03 8.29 -42.64
C LYS A 184 -14.84 7.30 -43.48
N ALA A 185 -15.25 6.17 -42.92
CA ALA A 185 -16.12 5.21 -43.60
C ALA A 185 -17.56 5.74 -43.77
N GLU A 186 -18.06 6.51 -42.81
CA GLU A 186 -19.37 7.18 -42.90
C GLU A 186 -19.35 8.39 -43.85
N THR A 187 -18.25 9.15 -43.94
CA THR A 187 -18.16 10.27 -44.91
C THR A 187 -18.00 9.79 -46.36
N ALA A 188 -17.34 8.66 -46.61
CA ALA A 188 -17.26 8.05 -47.94
C ALA A 188 -18.59 7.44 -48.42
N GLY A 189 -19.50 7.09 -47.48
CA GLY A 189 -20.84 6.59 -47.79
C GLY A 189 -21.85 7.68 -48.15
N ILE A 190 -21.55 8.96 -47.90
CA ILE A 190 -22.45 10.09 -48.16
C ILE A 190 -22.20 10.74 -49.53
N GLU A 191 -21.00 10.60 -50.12
CA GLU A 191 -20.68 11.15 -51.46
C GLU A 191 -21.19 10.29 -52.63
N ALA A 192 -21.72 9.10 -52.38
CA ALA A 192 -22.14 8.16 -53.43
C ALA A 192 -23.61 8.26 -53.84
N ASN A 193 -24.39 9.23 -53.33
CA ASN A 193 -25.83 9.26 -53.60
C ASN A 193 -26.42 10.67 -53.70
N VAL A 194 -25.86 11.53 -54.56
CA VAL A 194 -26.63 12.64 -55.17
C VAL A 194 -26.22 12.85 -56.63
N GLY A 195 -27.02 12.29 -57.52
CA GLY A 195 -27.17 12.70 -58.92
C GLY A 195 -28.49 12.11 -59.41
N VAL A 196 -29.36 12.77 -60.15
CA VAL A 196 -29.41 14.05 -60.88
C VAL A 196 -30.91 14.27 -61.14
N GLU A 197 -31.45 15.50 -61.11
CA GLU A 197 -32.48 15.93 -62.09
C GLU A 197 -32.42 17.46 -62.29
N ALA A 198 -32.79 17.88 -63.49
CA ALA A 198 -32.33 19.08 -64.18
C ALA A 198 -33.30 20.29 -64.10
N VAL A 199 -32.80 21.45 -64.56
CA VAL A 199 -33.37 22.33 -65.62
C VAL A 199 -33.16 23.83 -65.31
N GLY A 200 -32.59 24.59 -66.26
CA GLY A 200 -33.11 25.92 -66.62
C GLY A 200 -32.25 27.18 -66.39
N THR A 201 -31.38 27.49 -67.36
CA THR A 201 -31.18 28.81 -68.02
C THR A 201 -30.90 30.13 -67.25
N VAL A 202 -29.70 30.67 -67.56
CA VAL A 202 -29.35 32.07 -67.96
C VAL A 202 -29.49 33.24 -66.96
N GLY A 203 -28.38 33.96 -66.73
CA GLY A 203 -28.41 35.37 -66.30
C GLY A 203 -27.11 35.89 -65.67
N SER A 204 -26.49 36.89 -66.31
CA SER A 204 -25.20 37.51 -66.00
C SER A 204 -25.24 38.57 -64.88
N SER A 205 -24.04 38.88 -64.37
CA SER A 205 -23.51 40.16 -63.85
C SER A 205 -23.89 40.66 -62.44
N ALA A 206 -22.87 40.61 -61.59
CA ALA A 206 -22.12 41.75 -61.00
C ALA A 206 -22.78 42.67 -59.95
N ASP A 207 -21.98 42.83 -58.89
CA ASP A 207 -21.80 43.97 -57.97
C ASP A 207 -22.93 44.34 -56.99
N VAL A 208 -22.63 44.33 -55.69
CA VAL A 208 -22.08 45.49 -54.94
C VAL A 208 -21.98 45.15 -53.44
N ALA A 209 -20.74 45.27 -52.94
CA ALA A 209 -20.24 45.77 -51.66
C ALA A 209 -21.12 45.83 -50.37
N ALA A 210 -20.50 45.38 -49.26
CA ALA A 210 -20.17 46.13 -48.03
C ALA A 210 -20.08 45.14 -46.85
N GLY A 211 -19.08 45.09 -45.98
CA GLY A 211 -17.87 45.88 -45.78
C GLY A 211 -17.12 45.38 -44.53
N THR A 212 -15.79 45.31 -44.63
CA THR A 212 -14.75 45.68 -43.63
C THR A 212 -14.97 45.28 -42.15
N SER A 213 -14.05 44.63 -41.44
CA SER A 213 -12.63 44.97 -41.33
C SER A 213 -11.86 43.90 -40.52
N ALA A 214 -10.59 43.70 -40.86
CA ALA A 214 -9.59 42.99 -40.09
C ALA A 214 -8.37 43.92 -39.94
N VAL A 215 -7.79 44.09 -38.74
CA VAL A 215 -6.33 44.25 -38.51
C VAL A 215 -5.98 43.87 -37.05
N ASP A 216 -5.23 42.78 -36.99
CA ASP A 216 -4.08 42.33 -36.20
C ASP A 216 -3.25 43.26 -35.23
N VAL A 217 -2.53 42.57 -34.33
CA VAL A 217 -1.26 42.82 -33.59
C VAL A 217 -1.14 43.67 -32.28
N ARG A 218 -0.75 42.93 -31.21
CA ARG A 218 0.20 43.19 -30.09
C ARG A 218 -0.18 43.97 -28.80
N ALA A 219 0.08 43.22 -27.71
CA ALA A 219 0.77 43.58 -26.47
C ALA A 219 0.08 44.53 -25.48
N GLN A 220 -0.26 44.00 -24.30
CA GLN A 220 0.30 44.44 -23.02
C GLN A 220 -0.14 43.54 -21.85
N ASP A 221 0.82 43.28 -20.97
CA ASP A 221 0.73 42.55 -19.71
C ASP A 221 -0.40 43.02 -18.80
N SER A 222 -0.96 42.08 -18.02
CA SER A 222 -1.61 42.39 -16.75
C SER A 222 -1.32 41.29 -15.74
N GLN A 223 -0.36 41.59 -14.86
CA GLN A 223 0.05 40.82 -13.71
C GLN A 223 -1.12 40.67 -12.72
N MET A 224 -1.50 39.43 -12.38
CA MET A 224 -2.26 39.14 -11.16
C MET A 224 -1.28 38.85 -10.01
N VAL A 225 -1.34 39.73 -9.03
CA VAL A 225 -0.54 39.76 -7.80
C VAL A 225 -0.81 38.52 -6.94
N GLN A 226 0.25 37.73 -6.70
CA GLN A 226 0.30 36.74 -5.64
C GLN A 226 0.29 37.45 -4.27
N LYS A 227 -0.77 37.29 -3.48
CA LYS A 227 -0.69 37.52 -2.03
C LYS A 227 0.00 36.31 -1.39
N ARG A 228 1.28 36.48 -1.05
CA ARG A 228 2.00 35.63 -0.11
C ARG A 228 1.70 36.15 1.30
N ASP A 229 0.92 35.42 2.07
CA ASP A 229 0.88 35.62 3.53
C ASP A 229 2.10 34.93 4.13
N VAL A 230 3.15 35.71 4.33
CA VAL A 230 4.32 35.35 5.13
C VAL A 230 3.95 35.65 6.58
N GLN A 231 3.69 34.62 7.38
CA GLN A 231 3.62 34.78 8.83
C GLN A 231 5.05 34.89 9.37
N ALA A 232 5.45 36.12 9.68
CA ALA A 232 6.58 36.40 10.54
C ALA A 232 6.20 36.07 11.99
N PHE A 233 6.95 35.16 12.61
CA PHE A 233 6.92 34.94 14.06
C PHE A 233 7.84 35.96 14.70
N ASP A 234 7.26 36.91 15.45
CA ASP A 234 8.01 37.76 16.37
C ASP A 234 7.49 37.54 17.79
N VAL A 235 8.42 37.25 18.69
CA VAL A 235 8.17 36.86 20.08
C VAL A 235 8.25 38.12 20.92
N GLN A 236 7.10 38.63 21.37
CA GLN A 236 6.98 39.32 22.67
C GLN A 236 5.53 39.67 23.03
N ASN A 237 5.18 39.34 24.27
CA ASN A 237 4.04 39.81 25.06
C ASN A 237 2.62 39.35 24.64
N GLY A 238 2.16 38.35 25.40
CA GLY A 238 0.78 37.89 25.38
C GLY A 238 -0.21 38.93 25.91
N THR A 239 -1.33 39.04 25.22
CA THR A 239 -2.71 39.16 25.73
C THR A 239 -3.63 39.09 24.50
N VAL A 240 -4.48 38.07 24.39
CA VAL A 240 -5.52 38.01 23.36
C VAL A 240 -6.87 38.23 24.02
N THR A 241 -7.44 39.40 23.80
CA THR A 241 -8.85 39.72 24.06
C THR A 241 -9.70 39.22 22.89
N THR A 242 -10.57 38.25 23.12
CA THR A 242 -11.57 37.82 22.12
C THR A 242 -12.82 38.70 22.23
N ALA A 243 -13.09 39.50 21.20
CA ALA A 243 -14.35 40.22 21.04
C ALA A 243 -15.44 39.27 20.49
N VAL A 244 -16.65 39.43 21.05
CA VAL A 244 -17.87 38.67 20.74
C VAL A 244 -18.32 38.94 19.29
N GLY A 245 -18.28 37.90 18.45
CA GLY A 245 -18.93 37.85 17.13
C GLY A 245 -19.91 36.69 17.10
N GLY A 246 -21.21 37.01 17.20
CA GLY A 246 -22.29 36.04 17.20
C GLY A 246 -22.59 35.43 15.83
N ASN A 247 -23.05 34.18 15.88
CA ASN A 247 -23.95 33.50 14.95
C ASN A 247 -23.42 33.13 13.55
N THR A 248 -22.46 32.19 13.51
CA THR A 248 -22.25 31.28 12.36
C THR A 248 -22.12 29.80 12.76
N ALA A 249 -21.96 29.49 14.05
CA ALA A 249 -21.81 28.13 14.55
C ALA A 249 -23.10 27.28 14.54
N MET A 250 -24.28 27.90 14.60
CA MET A 250 -25.55 27.14 14.68
C MET A 250 -25.98 26.54 13.33
N ALA A 251 -25.70 27.18 12.20
CA ALA A 251 -26.07 26.66 10.87
C ALA A 251 -25.15 25.52 10.38
N GLN A 252 -23.92 25.44 10.90
CA GLN A 252 -22.99 24.34 10.58
C GLN A 252 -23.29 23.07 11.37
N ASN A 253 -23.87 23.17 12.58
CA ASN A 253 -24.19 22.01 13.41
C ASN A 253 -25.36 21.19 12.86
N ASP A 254 -26.39 21.85 12.31
CA ASP A 254 -27.57 21.17 11.74
C ASP A 254 -27.23 20.40 10.46
N SER A 255 -26.29 20.90 9.65
CA SER A 255 -25.84 20.23 8.42
C SER A 255 -24.94 19.01 8.69
N ILE A 256 -24.12 19.05 9.76
CA ILE A 256 -23.33 17.89 10.21
C ILE A 256 -24.23 16.80 10.81
N ALA A 257 -25.26 17.17 11.59
CA ALA A 257 -26.23 16.23 12.13
C ALA A 257 -27.05 15.55 11.02
N ALA A 258 -27.50 16.31 10.02
CA ALA A 258 -28.22 15.78 8.86
C ALA A 258 -27.36 14.82 8.02
N ASN A 259 -26.08 15.17 7.79
CA ASN A 259 -25.14 14.29 7.08
C ASN A 259 -24.84 13.00 7.85
N THR A 260 -24.73 13.08 9.18
CA THR A 260 -24.52 11.90 10.04
C THR A 260 -25.72 10.97 10.01
N ALA A 261 -26.94 11.51 10.07
CA ALA A 261 -28.17 10.74 9.96
C ALA A 261 -28.32 10.08 8.57
N MET A 262 -27.95 10.78 7.50
CA MET A 262 -27.94 10.23 6.15
C MET A 262 -26.92 9.09 6.00
N ILE A 263 -25.72 9.25 6.57
CA ILE A 263 -24.70 8.19 6.62
C ILE A 263 -25.23 7.00 7.40
N GLN A 264 -25.84 7.19 8.57
CA GLN A 264 -26.44 6.10 9.34
C GLN A 264 -27.57 5.39 8.59
N GLU A 265 -28.41 6.11 7.87
CA GLU A 265 -29.48 5.54 7.05
C GLU A 265 -28.94 4.76 5.83
N VAL A 266 -27.86 5.25 5.20
CA VAL A 266 -27.13 4.54 4.13
C VAL A 266 -26.48 3.27 4.69
N LEU A 267 -25.79 3.35 5.84
CA LEU A 267 -25.19 2.20 6.53
C LEU A 267 -26.27 1.15 6.90
N LYS A 268 -27.45 1.60 7.32
CA LYS A 268 -28.62 0.76 7.62
C LYS A 268 -29.15 0.04 6.37
N ARG A 269 -29.25 0.73 5.23
CA ARG A 269 -29.67 0.14 3.94
C ARG A 269 -28.62 -0.80 3.33
N MET A 270 -27.34 -0.57 3.62
CA MET A 270 -26.22 -1.42 3.19
C MET A 270 -26.03 -2.67 4.08
N GLY A 271 -26.88 -2.88 5.10
CA GLY A 271 -26.75 -4.04 6.00
C GLY A 271 -25.56 -3.96 6.95
N ILE A 272 -25.00 -2.77 7.19
CA ILE A 272 -23.87 -2.53 8.11
C ILE A 272 -24.37 -2.44 9.57
N GLN A 273 -25.50 -3.09 9.88
CA GLN A 273 -26.14 -3.11 11.20
C GLN A 273 -25.39 -3.93 12.26
N GLY A 274 -24.19 -4.44 11.95
CA GLY A 274 -23.42 -5.31 12.83
C GLY A 274 -21.97 -4.89 12.96
N ARG A 275 -21.65 -3.59 13.06
CA ARG A 275 -20.28 -3.10 13.29
C ARG A 275 -20.24 -2.15 14.47
N ILE A 276 -19.20 -2.29 15.29
CA ILE A 276 -18.88 -1.30 16.31
C ILE A 276 -18.45 0.01 15.66
N THR A 277 -19.03 1.12 16.10
CA THR A 277 -18.66 2.46 15.62
C THR A 277 -17.43 2.97 16.36
N LEU A 278 -16.75 3.98 15.80
CA LEU A 278 -15.63 4.64 16.48
C LEU A 278 -16.05 5.27 17.82
N ASP A 279 -17.26 5.85 17.89
CA ASP A 279 -17.79 6.46 19.11
C ASP A 279 -18.00 5.41 20.22
N SER A 280 -18.70 4.32 19.90
CA SER A 280 -18.90 3.20 20.81
C SER A 280 -17.57 2.56 21.24
N ALA A 281 -16.61 2.43 20.31
CA ALA A 281 -15.28 1.91 20.61
C ALA A 281 -14.53 2.81 21.60
N LYS A 282 -14.54 4.14 21.41
CA LYS A 282 -13.92 5.09 22.35
C LYS A 282 -14.54 5.01 23.74
N ARG A 283 -15.87 5.01 23.83
CA ARG A 283 -16.60 4.88 25.10
C ARG A 283 -16.32 3.55 25.81
N LEU A 284 -16.22 2.47 25.04
CA LEU A 284 -15.83 1.15 25.57
C LEU A 284 -14.43 1.18 26.16
N ILE A 285 -13.47 1.70 25.39
CA ILE A 285 -12.07 1.79 25.80
C ILE A 285 -11.94 2.64 27.08
N GLU A 286 -12.60 3.79 27.15
CA GLU A 286 -12.56 4.68 28.30
C GLU A 286 -13.01 3.98 29.61
N LYS A 287 -14.08 3.19 29.56
CA LYS A 287 -14.50 2.38 30.72
C LYS A 287 -13.45 1.33 31.11
N ILE A 288 -12.85 0.68 30.12
CA ILE A 288 -11.80 -0.33 30.37
C ILE A 288 -10.54 0.32 30.94
N GLU A 289 -10.15 1.50 30.47
CA GLU A 289 -9.03 2.28 31.01
C GLU A 289 -9.24 2.63 32.48
N GLN A 290 -10.43 3.10 32.85
CA GLN A 290 -10.78 3.39 34.24
C GLN A 290 -10.65 2.15 35.14
N GLU A 291 -11.11 1.00 34.64
CA GLU A 291 -11.00 -0.27 35.38
C GLU A 291 -9.54 -0.77 35.45
N ALA A 292 -8.77 -0.60 34.39
CA ALA A 292 -7.35 -0.91 34.34
C ALA A 292 -6.55 -0.05 35.33
N LEU A 293 -6.84 1.26 35.42
CA LEU A 293 -6.29 2.16 36.42
C LEU A 293 -6.68 1.75 37.84
N ARG A 294 -7.96 1.43 38.07
CA ARG A 294 -8.45 0.97 39.39
C ARG A 294 -7.73 -0.30 39.86
N ARG A 295 -7.36 -1.18 38.93
CA ARG A 295 -6.61 -2.42 39.19
C ARG A 295 -5.09 -2.23 39.21
N ASN A 296 -4.59 -1.00 39.01
CA ASN A 296 -3.18 -0.66 38.87
C ASN A 296 -2.46 -1.47 37.79
N LYS A 297 -3.09 -1.58 36.61
CA LYS A 297 -2.64 -2.41 35.48
C LYS A 297 -2.68 -1.61 34.16
N PRO A 298 -1.68 -0.77 33.90
CA PRO A 298 -1.62 -0.04 32.63
C PRO A 298 -1.54 -1.02 31.46
N SER A 299 -2.48 -0.90 30.52
CA SER A 299 -2.68 -1.86 29.44
C SER A 299 -2.88 -1.14 28.11
N VAL A 300 -2.62 -1.84 27.00
CA VAL A 300 -3.06 -1.43 25.67
C VAL A 300 -4.39 -2.07 25.37
N ILE A 301 -5.34 -1.27 24.88
CA ILE A 301 -6.70 -1.69 24.60
C ILE A 301 -6.97 -1.40 23.12
N ALA A 302 -7.28 -2.45 22.37
CA ALA A 302 -7.54 -2.40 20.93
C ALA A 302 -8.95 -2.90 20.64
N VAL A 303 -9.68 -2.15 19.80
CA VAL A 303 -10.98 -2.54 19.26
C VAL A 303 -10.87 -2.62 17.75
N CYS A 304 -11.36 -3.71 17.15
CA CYS A 304 -11.41 -3.91 15.71
C CYS A 304 -12.84 -4.17 15.21
N SER A 305 -13.05 -3.96 13.91
CA SER A 305 -14.30 -4.24 13.21
C SER A 305 -14.52 -5.76 13.03
N PRO A 306 -15.70 -6.21 12.59
CA PRO A 306 -15.93 -7.63 12.27
C PRO A 306 -15.06 -8.18 11.14
N ASP A 307 -14.45 -7.30 10.34
CA ASP A 307 -13.49 -7.70 9.30
C ASP A 307 -12.06 -7.83 9.85
N GLY A 308 -11.86 -7.54 11.14
CA GLY A 308 -10.55 -7.57 11.80
C GLY A 308 -9.73 -6.29 11.66
N ASN A 309 -10.25 -5.24 11.02
CA ASN A 309 -9.55 -3.96 10.86
C ASN A 309 -9.61 -3.14 12.17
N PRO A 310 -8.49 -2.57 12.67
CA PRO A 310 -8.51 -1.72 13.86
C PRO A 310 -9.45 -0.52 13.70
N VAL A 311 -10.31 -0.30 14.69
CA VAL A 311 -11.21 0.86 14.78
C VAL A 311 -10.61 1.90 15.73
N ALA A 312 -10.12 1.46 16.89
CA ALA A 312 -9.47 2.32 17.87
C ALA A 312 -8.45 1.51 18.67
N VAL A 313 -7.31 2.13 19.01
CA VAL A 313 -6.30 1.55 19.90
C VAL A 313 -5.82 2.63 20.84
N HIS A 314 -5.92 2.40 22.14
CA HIS A 314 -5.40 3.30 23.17
C HIS A 314 -4.27 2.61 23.92
N VAL A 315 -3.17 3.34 24.08
CA VAL A 315 -1.97 2.89 24.78
C VAL A 315 -1.88 3.67 26.08
N MET A 316 -2.12 3.01 27.22
CA MET A 316 -2.00 3.65 28.52
C MET A 316 -0.53 3.89 28.87
N ASP A 317 -0.25 5.01 29.55
CA ASP A 317 1.08 5.30 30.09
C ASP A 317 1.55 4.18 31.03
N GLY A 318 2.81 3.77 30.90
CA GLY A 318 3.40 2.68 31.69
C GLY A 318 3.10 1.27 31.19
N SER A 319 2.39 1.10 30.06
CA SER A 319 2.21 -0.20 29.42
C SER A 319 3.50 -0.68 28.73
N PHE A 320 3.70 -2.01 28.64
CA PHE A 320 4.88 -2.57 27.95
C PHE A 320 4.82 -2.32 26.44
N LEU A 321 5.97 -2.00 25.82
CA LEU A 321 6.06 -1.71 24.38
C LEU A 321 5.49 -2.82 23.48
N VAL A 322 5.71 -4.09 23.86
CA VAL A 322 5.21 -5.26 23.12
C VAL A 322 3.68 -5.39 23.15
N SER A 323 3.01 -4.69 24.07
CA SER A 323 1.57 -4.81 24.28
C SER A 323 0.74 -4.26 23.14
N PHE A 324 1.28 -3.31 22.36
CA PHE A 324 0.55 -2.72 21.22
C PHE A 324 0.21 -3.78 20.18
N ASP A 325 1.23 -4.46 19.65
CA ASP A 325 1.03 -5.50 18.65
C ASP A 325 0.20 -6.66 19.22
N MET A 326 0.40 -7.00 20.50
CA MET A 326 -0.33 -8.09 21.15
C MET A 326 -1.82 -7.76 21.31
N ALA A 327 -2.19 -6.55 21.75
CA ALA A 327 -3.59 -6.15 21.89
C ALA A 327 -4.31 -6.16 20.54
N VAL A 328 -3.68 -5.61 19.49
CA VAL A 328 -4.26 -5.61 18.13
C VAL A 328 -4.46 -7.04 17.62
N LYS A 329 -3.45 -7.90 17.75
CA LYS A 329 -3.56 -9.30 17.30
C LYS A 329 -4.56 -10.11 18.11
N LYS A 330 -4.69 -9.87 19.42
CA LYS A 330 -5.73 -10.50 20.26
C LYS A 330 -7.14 -10.10 19.82
N ALA A 331 -7.36 -8.81 19.54
CA ALA A 331 -8.64 -8.32 19.01
C ALA A 331 -8.97 -9.00 17.67
N TYR A 332 -8.02 -8.98 16.72
CA TYR A 332 -8.14 -9.65 15.43
C TYR A 332 -8.44 -11.15 15.56
N THR A 333 -7.65 -11.85 16.39
CA THR A 333 -7.80 -13.29 16.61
C THR A 333 -9.21 -13.62 17.09
N SER A 334 -9.74 -12.85 18.04
CA SER A 334 -11.06 -13.10 18.61
C SER A 334 -12.20 -13.08 17.58
N VAL A 335 -12.07 -12.22 16.55
CA VAL A 335 -13.00 -12.14 15.42
C VAL A 335 -12.75 -13.26 14.42
N ALA A 336 -11.49 -13.51 14.07
CA ALA A 336 -11.09 -14.51 13.09
C ALA A 336 -11.51 -15.93 13.49
N VAL A 337 -11.34 -16.30 14.76
CA VAL A 337 -11.74 -17.61 15.30
C VAL A 337 -13.12 -17.61 15.96
N LYS A 338 -13.79 -16.46 16.04
CA LYS A 338 -15.14 -16.27 16.62
C LYS A 338 -15.30 -16.70 18.09
N MET A 339 -14.19 -16.79 18.82
CA MET A 339 -14.09 -17.20 20.23
C MET A 339 -13.05 -16.36 20.97
N SER A 340 -12.97 -16.46 22.29
CA SER A 340 -11.94 -15.73 23.05
C SER A 340 -10.55 -16.35 22.83
N THR A 341 -9.50 -15.55 22.93
CA THR A 341 -8.12 -16.07 22.85
C THR A 341 -7.76 -16.94 24.06
N MET A 342 -8.47 -16.77 25.18
CA MET A 342 -8.37 -17.64 26.35
C MET A 342 -8.92 -19.03 26.08
N GLU A 343 -10.10 -19.11 25.43
CA GLU A 343 -10.68 -20.38 24.99
C GLU A 343 -9.77 -21.05 23.94
N LEU A 344 -9.31 -20.28 22.96
CA LEU A 344 -8.38 -20.75 21.93
C LEU A 344 -7.10 -21.33 22.54
N SER A 345 -6.56 -20.69 23.58
CA SER A 345 -5.36 -21.16 24.28
C SER A 345 -5.50 -22.61 24.75
N ARG A 346 -6.67 -23.01 25.24
CA ARG A 346 -6.95 -24.38 25.69
C ARG A 346 -6.97 -25.37 24.53
N LEU A 347 -7.54 -24.99 23.39
CA LEU A 347 -7.63 -25.83 22.19
C LEU A 347 -6.30 -25.96 21.43
N THR A 348 -5.31 -25.13 21.75
CA THR A 348 -3.98 -25.13 21.12
C THR A 348 -2.91 -25.84 21.96
N GLN A 349 -3.27 -26.43 23.10
CA GLN A 349 -2.35 -27.21 23.93
C GLN A 349 -1.93 -28.52 23.25
N PRO A 350 -0.77 -29.11 23.62
CA PRO A 350 -0.37 -30.43 23.11
C PRO A 350 -1.49 -31.47 23.25
N GLY A 351 -1.81 -32.15 22.14
CA GLY A 351 -2.87 -33.16 22.09
C GLY A 351 -4.29 -32.62 21.83
N GLN A 352 -4.45 -31.31 21.64
CA GLN A 352 -5.74 -30.69 21.30
C GLN A 352 -5.86 -30.41 19.80
N THR A 353 -7.09 -30.19 19.34
CA THR A 353 -7.44 -30.06 17.91
C THR A 353 -6.65 -28.99 17.17
N PHE A 354 -6.32 -27.87 17.81
CA PHE A 354 -5.60 -26.75 17.19
C PHE A 354 -4.14 -26.65 17.64
N TYR A 355 -3.52 -27.76 18.07
CA TYR A 355 -2.10 -27.75 18.42
C TYR A 355 -1.24 -27.26 17.24
N GLY A 356 -0.37 -26.28 17.50
CA GLY A 356 0.50 -25.68 16.48
C GLY A 356 -0.12 -24.50 15.72
N LEU A 357 -1.38 -24.11 15.98
CA LEU A 357 -2.04 -22.99 15.29
C LEU A 357 -1.25 -21.67 15.39
N GLY A 358 -0.64 -21.39 16.55
CA GLY A 358 0.20 -20.19 16.74
C GLY A 358 1.48 -20.18 15.91
N LYS A 359 1.86 -21.29 15.26
CA LYS A 359 3.00 -21.36 14.32
C LYS A 359 2.58 -21.24 12.85
N MET A 360 1.27 -21.28 12.56
CA MET A 360 0.75 -21.24 11.20
C MET A 360 0.54 -19.80 10.68
N SER A 361 0.39 -18.83 11.59
CA SER A 361 0.18 -17.43 11.23
C SER A 361 0.73 -16.50 12.31
N ASP A 362 1.48 -15.49 11.90
CA ASP A 362 2.02 -14.45 12.79
C ASP A 362 0.94 -13.55 13.40
N ASN A 363 -0.30 -13.63 12.91
CA ASN A 363 -1.42 -12.79 13.33
C ASN A 363 -2.32 -13.43 14.39
N ILE A 364 -2.14 -14.72 14.70
CA ILE A 364 -2.95 -15.44 15.68
C ILE A 364 -2.24 -15.47 17.04
N VAL A 365 -2.94 -15.00 18.07
CA VAL A 365 -2.47 -15.02 19.45
C VAL A 365 -3.21 -16.09 20.25
N ILE A 366 -2.45 -17.00 20.85
CA ILE A 366 -2.96 -18.20 21.56
C ILE A 366 -2.91 -18.06 23.09
N PHE A 367 -2.96 -16.83 23.60
CA PHE A 367 -3.03 -16.54 25.03
C PHE A 367 -4.04 -15.42 25.32
N GLY A 368 -4.55 -15.39 26.56
CA GLY A 368 -5.72 -14.62 26.96
C GLY A 368 -5.63 -13.09 26.77
N GLY A 369 -6.80 -12.46 26.65
CA GLY A 369 -6.95 -11.01 26.50
C GLY A 369 -7.73 -10.55 25.27
N GLY A 370 -8.08 -11.45 24.36
CA GLY A 370 -8.93 -11.15 23.20
C GLY A 370 -10.33 -11.75 23.35
N VAL A 371 -11.38 -10.96 23.10
CA VAL A 371 -12.78 -11.41 23.15
C VAL A 371 -13.60 -10.82 21.99
N PRO A 372 -14.49 -11.62 21.36
CA PRO A 372 -15.38 -11.11 20.34
C PRO A 372 -16.49 -10.26 20.97
N LEU A 373 -16.70 -9.06 20.44
CA LEU A 373 -17.82 -8.18 20.81
C LEU A 373 -19.06 -8.64 20.06
N LYS A 374 -20.12 -9.02 20.79
CA LYS A 374 -21.34 -9.60 20.21
C LYS A 374 -22.58 -8.84 20.66
N VAL A 375 -23.53 -8.71 19.75
CA VAL A 375 -24.91 -8.26 20.02
C VAL A 375 -25.84 -9.37 19.53
N GLY A 376 -26.47 -10.08 20.48
CA GLY A 376 -27.11 -11.36 20.18
C GLY A 376 -26.09 -12.36 19.62
N ASP A 377 -26.41 -12.98 18.49
CA ASP A 377 -25.53 -13.94 17.80
C ASP A 377 -24.54 -13.29 16.82
N THR A 378 -24.62 -11.97 16.62
CA THR A 378 -23.82 -11.25 15.63
C THR A 378 -22.55 -10.68 16.27
N ILE A 379 -21.39 -11.01 15.71
CA ILE A 379 -20.11 -10.39 16.08
C ILE A 379 -20.04 -9.00 15.44
N ILE A 380 -19.98 -7.97 16.28
CA ILE A 380 -19.90 -6.57 15.87
C ILE A 380 -18.47 -6.01 15.90
N GLY A 381 -17.51 -6.77 16.45
CA GLY A 381 -16.10 -6.41 16.48
C GLY A 381 -15.30 -7.34 17.37
N GLY A 382 -14.03 -7.00 17.59
CA GLY A 382 -13.14 -7.67 18.53
C GLY A 382 -12.56 -6.70 19.52
N LEU A 383 -12.38 -7.14 20.76
CA LEU A 383 -11.67 -6.41 21.80
C LEU A 383 -10.40 -7.20 22.14
N GLY A 384 -9.28 -6.50 22.25
CA GLY A 384 -7.99 -7.07 22.64
C GLY A 384 -7.32 -6.21 23.69
N ILE A 385 -6.85 -6.85 24.76
CA ILE A 385 -6.18 -6.20 25.87
C ILE A 385 -4.81 -6.86 26.07
N SER A 386 -3.80 -6.04 26.31
CA SER A 386 -2.47 -6.50 26.65
C SER A 386 -1.79 -5.54 27.62
N GLY A 387 -1.40 -6.04 28.79
CA GLY A 387 -0.68 -5.24 29.78
C GLY A 387 -0.10 -6.07 30.93
N GLY A 388 -0.63 -7.28 31.17
CA GLY A 388 -0.15 -8.19 32.19
C GLY A 388 -0.11 -9.64 31.71
N THR A 389 -0.47 -10.55 32.61
CA THR A 389 -0.64 -11.98 32.29
C THR A 389 -1.90 -12.22 31.46
N GLY A 390 -1.97 -13.38 30.79
CA GLY A 390 -3.12 -13.71 29.95
C GLY A 390 -4.45 -13.74 30.72
N GLU A 391 -4.43 -14.15 31.98
CA GLU A 391 -5.57 -14.16 32.89
C GLU A 391 -6.02 -12.74 33.26
N GLU A 392 -5.06 -11.85 33.53
CA GLU A 392 -5.35 -10.46 33.88
C GLU A 392 -5.92 -9.68 32.71
N ASP A 393 -5.31 -9.84 31.53
CA ASP A 393 -5.81 -9.27 30.29
C ASP A 393 -7.22 -9.80 29.97
N ASN A 394 -7.45 -11.09 30.14
CA ASN A 394 -8.76 -11.70 29.91
C ASN A 394 -9.82 -11.18 30.89
N SER A 395 -9.46 -10.97 32.16
CA SER A 395 -10.39 -10.41 33.15
C SER A 395 -10.81 -8.98 32.83
N LEU A 396 -9.91 -8.15 32.28
CA LEU A 396 -10.26 -6.82 31.77
C LEU A 396 -11.13 -6.92 30.51
N ALA A 397 -10.86 -7.90 29.65
CA ALA A 397 -11.63 -8.10 28.42
C ALA A 397 -13.07 -8.54 28.73
N GLU A 398 -13.25 -9.41 29.72
CA GLU A 398 -14.56 -9.81 30.25
C GLU A 398 -15.31 -8.63 30.88
N TYR A 399 -14.62 -7.73 31.59
CA TYR A 399 -15.23 -6.49 32.06
C TYR A 399 -15.72 -5.63 30.89
N GLY A 400 -14.93 -5.52 29.82
CA GLY A 400 -15.34 -4.86 28.57
C GLY A 400 -16.64 -5.45 27.98
N LEU A 401 -16.82 -6.77 28.01
CA LEU A 401 -18.06 -7.41 27.57
C LEU A 401 -19.26 -7.07 28.47
N GLN A 402 -19.05 -6.97 29.79
CA GLN A 402 -20.12 -6.63 30.74
C GLN A 402 -20.67 -5.22 30.49
N VAL A 403 -19.79 -4.26 30.19
CA VAL A 403 -20.18 -2.86 29.94
C VAL A 403 -20.52 -2.57 28.47
N LEU A 404 -20.40 -3.55 27.57
CA LEU A 404 -20.61 -3.36 26.13
C LEU A 404 -22.00 -2.78 25.82
N ASN A 405 -23.05 -3.27 26.48
CA ASN A 405 -24.42 -2.80 26.25
C ASN A 405 -24.67 -1.36 26.75
N GLU A 406 -23.77 -0.79 27.56
CA GLU A 406 -23.88 0.60 28.03
C GLU A 406 -23.28 1.60 27.03
N VAL A 407 -22.46 1.12 26.08
CA VAL A 407 -21.68 1.94 25.14
C VAL A 407 -22.11 1.77 23.68
N LEU A 408 -22.89 0.74 23.39
CA LEU A 408 -23.67 0.61 22.15
C LEU A 408 -24.90 1.51 22.20
#